data_AF-A0A2V1B1X6-F1
#
_entry.id   AF-A0A2V1B1X6-F1
#
_cell.length_a   1.000
_cell.length_b   1.000
_cell.length_c   1.000
_cell.angle_alpha   90.00
_cell.angle_beta   90.00
_cell.angle_gamma   90.00
#
_symmetry.space_group_name_H-M   'P 1'
#
loop_
_entity.id
_entity.type
_entity.pdbx_description
1 polymer ?
#
loop_
_entity_poly.entity_id
_entity_poly.type
_entity_poly.pdbx_seq_one_letter_code
_entity_poly.pdbx_strand_id
1 'polypeptide(L)'
;MQLTNILTLAVLALGITAHPSVEGRTSKPNCKGGQVYNSHHHQCVCPPKQSWDHGKNKCSYPPLSTPSCPKDENPWCSKSEKEYCKYDKKHDWCQNDGYGSVWCSKDKDAPQKCKDKYNPPSKP
;
A
#
# COMPACT_ATOMS: atom_id res chain seq x y z
N MET A 1 -73.21 17.62 46.74
CA MET A 1 -72.97 16.30 47.38
C MET A 1 -72.47 15.39 46.25
N GLN A 2 -71.28 14.81 46.16
CA GLN A 2 -70.14 14.46 47.02
C GLN A 2 -68.86 14.56 46.13
N LEU A 3 -67.71 15.11 46.57
CA LEU A 3 -66.51 14.44 47.14
C LEU A 3 -66.02 13.25 46.25
N THR A 4 -64.77 13.08 45.79
CA THR A 4 -63.45 13.53 46.27
C THR A 4 -62.35 13.14 45.27
N ASN A 5 -61.23 13.86 45.36
CA ASN A 5 -59.88 13.61 44.83
C ASN A 5 -59.35 12.16 44.85
N ILE A 6 -58.63 11.76 43.80
CA ILE A 6 -57.41 10.90 43.86
C ILE A 6 -56.54 11.27 42.63
N LEU A 7 -55.53 12.14 42.76
CA LEU A 7 -54.11 11.87 43.09
C LEU A 7 -53.37 10.94 42.11
N THR A 8 -52.52 11.58 41.27
CA THR A 8 -51.19 11.15 40.76
C THR A 8 -50.99 9.78 40.09
N LEU A 9 -50.34 9.82 38.91
CA LEU A 9 -48.96 9.34 38.73
C LEU A 9 -48.39 9.88 37.41
N ALA A 10 -47.58 10.93 37.50
CA ALA A 10 -46.65 11.30 36.44
C ALA A 10 -45.54 10.23 36.41
N VAL A 11 -45.66 9.27 35.50
CA VAL A 11 -44.54 8.37 35.19
C VAL A 11 -43.62 9.15 34.26
N LEU A 12 -42.66 9.86 34.86
CA LEU A 12 -41.40 10.20 34.20
C LEU A 12 -40.71 8.86 33.92
N ALA A 13 -41.08 8.23 32.80
CA ALA A 13 -40.25 7.22 32.21
C ALA A 13 -38.94 7.93 31.86
N LEU A 14 -37.93 7.76 32.71
CA LEU A 14 -36.54 7.81 32.29
C LEU A 14 -36.37 6.66 31.29
N GLY A 15 -36.93 6.86 30.10
CA GLY A 15 -36.53 6.18 28.91
C GLY A 15 -35.11 6.63 28.70
N ILE A 16 -34.17 5.93 29.32
CA ILE A 16 -32.84 5.79 28.76
C ILE A 16 -33.12 5.09 27.44
N THR A 17 -33.45 5.85 26.41
CA THR A 17 -33.22 5.38 25.05
C THR A 17 -31.73 5.18 25.03
N ALA A 18 -31.29 3.97 25.35
CA ALA A 18 -30.01 3.49 24.91
C ALA A 18 -30.07 3.70 23.40
N HIS A 19 -29.51 4.82 22.98
CA HIS A 19 -29.13 5.13 21.62
C HIS A 19 -28.58 3.80 21.11
N PRO A 20 -29.14 3.20 20.03
CA PRO A 20 -28.41 2.13 19.39
C PRO A 20 -27.06 2.75 19.11
N SER A 21 -26.04 2.27 19.82
CA SER A 21 -24.66 2.54 19.48
C SER A 21 -24.64 2.26 18.00
N VAL A 22 -24.54 3.32 17.20
CA VAL A 22 -24.08 3.19 15.85
C VAL A 22 -22.70 2.59 16.08
N GLU A 23 -22.64 1.26 16.07
CA GLU A 23 -21.51 0.52 15.59
C GLU A 23 -21.34 1.06 14.18
N GLY A 24 -20.67 2.22 14.13
CA GLY A 24 -20.14 2.79 12.93
C GLY A 24 -19.23 1.71 12.45
N ARG A 25 -19.76 0.89 11.54
CA ARG A 25 -18.98 0.00 10.70
C ARG A 25 -17.97 0.93 10.08
N THR A 26 -16.81 1.04 10.70
CA THR A 26 -15.74 1.92 10.26
C THR A 26 -15.20 1.17 9.07
N SER A 27 -15.85 1.35 7.93
CA SER A 27 -15.37 0.87 6.66
C SER A 27 -14.02 1.54 6.49
N LYS A 28 -12.95 0.77 6.73
CA LYS A 28 -11.60 1.24 6.55
C LYS A 28 -11.55 1.89 5.16
N PRO A 29 -11.15 3.16 5.05
CA PRO A 29 -11.19 3.87 3.77
C PRO A 29 -10.42 3.07 2.72
N ASN A 30 -11.02 2.98 1.53
CA ASN A 30 -10.52 2.13 0.45
C ASN A 30 -9.36 2.83 -0.25
N CYS A 31 -8.14 2.59 0.24
CA CYS A 31 -6.91 3.06 -0.38
C CYS A 31 -6.54 2.18 -1.58
N LYS A 32 -6.20 2.82 -2.71
CA LYS A 32 -5.94 2.15 -3.99
C LYS A 32 -4.45 2.02 -4.26
N GLY A 33 -4.08 1.12 -5.17
CA GLY A 33 -2.72 1.06 -5.72
C GLY A 33 -1.62 0.86 -4.67
N GLY A 34 -1.89 0.11 -3.60
CA GLY A 34 -0.91 -0.15 -2.54
C GLY A 34 -0.74 0.97 -1.51
N GLN A 35 -1.56 2.02 -1.56
CA GLN A 35 -1.61 3.02 -0.49
C GLN A 35 -2.14 2.44 0.82
N VAL A 36 -1.74 3.05 1.93
CA VAL A 36 -2.19 2.73 3.29
C VAL A 36 -2.88 3.95 3.88
N TYR A 37 -3.99 3.74 4.60
CA TYR A 37 -4.67 4.83 5.28
C TYR A 37 -3.86 5.32 6.48
N ASN A 38 -3.47 6.59 6.45
CA ASN A 38 -2.90 7.30 7.58
C ASN A 38 -4.05 7.96 8.37
N SER A 39 -4.37 7.39 9.53
CA SER A 39 -5.44 7.91 10.40
C SER A 39 -5.13 9.27 11.00
N HIS A 40 -3.85 9.61 11.22
CA HIS A 40 -3.47 10.90 11.79
C HIS A 40 -3.76 12.06 10.83
N HIS A 41 -3.57 11.85 9.54
CA HIS A 41 -3.81 12.85 8.50
C HIS A 41 -5.11 12.62 7.70
N HIS A 42 -5.91 11.63 8.08
CA HIS A 42 -7.14 11.23 7.39
C HIS A 42 -7.00 11.07 5.86
N GLN A 43 -5.90 10.48 5.39
CA GLN A 43 -5.61 10.34 3.96
C GLN A 43 -4.90 9.02 3.62
N CYS A 44 -5.10 8.55 2.38
CA CYS A 44 -4.35 7.41 1.84
C CYS A 44 -2.98 7.88 1.34
N VAL A 45 -1.91 7.28 1.86
CA VAL A 45 -0.53 7.64 1.52
C VAL A 45 0.25 6.41 1.07
N CYS A 46 1.30 6.61 0.27
CA CYS A 46 2.21 5.51 -0.03
C CYS A 46 2.99 5.10 1.23
N PRO A 47 3.31 3.80 1.37
CA PRO A 47 4.17 3.32 2.45
C PRO A 47 5.54 4.03 2.44
N PRO A 48 6.29 3.99 3.56
CA PRO A 48 7.63 4.56 3.63
C PRO A 48 8.53 4.09 2.48
N LYS A 49 9.34 5.02 1.95
CA LYS A 49 10.27 4.82 0.82
C LYS A 49 9.62 4.56 -0.55
N GLN A 50 8.29 4.61 -0.62
CA GLN A 50 7.56 4.55 -1.89
C GLN A 50 6.98 5.93 -2.24
N SER A 51 6.67 6.11 -3.51
CA SER A 51 5.96 7.28 -4.02
C SER A 51 4.92 6.84 -5.04
N TRP A 52 3.92 7.67 -5.28
CA TRP A 52 2.87 7.36 -6.25
C TRP A 52 3.42 7.43 -7.69
N ASP A 53 3.41 6.31 -8.39
CA ASP A 53 3.74 6.22 -9.81
C ASP A 53 2.44 6.41 -10.62
N HIS A 54 2.29 7.57 -11.26
CA HIS A 54 1.13 7.89 -12.11
C HIS A 54 1.06 7.02 -13.37
N GLY A 55 2.19 6.55 -13.89
CA GLY A 55 2.21 5.67 -15.06
C GLY A 55 1.69 4.27 -14.74
N LYS A 56 1.88 3.81 -13.51
CA LYS A 56 1.45 2.49 -13.04
C LYS A 56 0.20 2.50 -12.17
N ASN A 57 -0.28 3.69 -11.79
CA ASN A 57 -1.39 3.89 -10.86
C ASN A 57 -1.21 3.11 -9.54
N LYS A 58 0.02 3.12 -9.00
CA LYS A 58 0.35 2.46 -7.73
C LYS A 58 1.53 3.11 -7.02
N CYS A 59 1.64 2.87 -5.73
CA CYS A 59 2.86 3.12 -4.97
C CYS A 59 3.98 2.22 -5.49
N SER A 60 5.15 2.80 -5.69
CA SER A 60 6.35 2.12 -6.18
C SER A 60 7.58 2.65 -5.48
N TYR A 61 8.59 1.81 -5.34
CA TYR A 61 9.92 2.24 -4.91
C TYR A 61 10.61 3.00 -6.04
N PRO A 62 11.55 3.90 -5.74
CA PRO A 62 12.42 4.49 -6.76
C PRO A 62 13.20 3.38 -7.49
N PRO A 63 13.62 3.59 -8.75
CA PRO A 63 14.46 2.64 -9.45
C PRO A 63 15.83 2.50 -8.76
N LEU A 64 16.46 1.33 -8.90
CA LEU A 64 17.87 1.14 -8.63
C LEU A 64 18.69 2.09 -9.50
N SER A 65 19.85 2.50 -9.00
CA SER A 65 20.79 3.36 -9.71
C SER A 65 21.09 2.79 -11.10
N THR A 66 21.09 3.65 -12.12
CA THR A 66 21.44 3.21 -13.47
C THR A 66 22.91 2.80 -13.51
N PRO A 67 23.24 1.53 -13.86
CA PRO A 67 24.62 1.08 -13.89
C PRO A 67 25.37 1.69 -15.09
N SER A 68 26.63 2.09 -14.86
CA SER A 68 27.52 2.60 -15.90
C SER A 68 28.31 1.45 -16.49
N CYS A 69 27.84 0.88 -17.60
CA CYS A 69 28.45 -0.29 -18.21
C CYS A 69 29.59 0.06 -19.18
N PRO A 70 30.66 -0.75 -19.22
CA PRO A 70 31.66 -0.71 -20.27
C PRO A 70 31.04 -0.86 -21.66
N LYS A 71 31.82 -0.45 -22.68
CA LYS A 71 31.45 -0.68 -24.07
C LYS A 71 31.25 -2.19 -24.30
N ASP A 72 30.14 -2.54 -24.95
CA ASP A 72 29.72 -3.91 -25.28
C ASP A 72 29.14 -4.75 -24.13
N GLU A 73 28.82 -4.14 -22.99
CA GLU A 73 28.07 -4.77 -21.89
C GLU A 73 26.64 -4.21 -21.77
N ASN A 74 25.71 -5.08 -21.34
CA ASN A 74 24.33 -4.71 -21.05
C ASN A 74 24.15 -4.49 -19.54
N PRO A 75 23.31 -3.52 -19.14
CA PRO A 75 22.93 -3.33 -17.76
C PRO A 75 21.86 -4.35 -17.36
N TRP A 76 21.99 -4.93 -16.17
CA TRP A 76 21.08 -5.92 -15.59
C TRP A 76 20.63 -5.50 -14.19
N CYS A 77 19.46 -5.97 -13.79
CA CYS A 77 18.98 -5.87 -12.41
C CYS A 77 18.47 -7.23 -11.91
N SER A 78 18.64 -7.53 -10.62
CA SER A 78 18.24 -8.80 -9.99
C SER A 78 17.54 -8.56 -8.68
N LYS A 79 16.81 -9.59 -8.26
CA LYS A 79 16.41 -9.83 -6.87
C LYS A 79 17.20 -10.97 -6.23
N SER A 80 17.81 -11.83 -7.06
CA SER A 80 18.71 -12.91 -6.64
C SER A 80 19.59 -13.32 -7.81
N GLU A 81 20.59 -14.18 -7.56
CA GLU A 81 21.44 -14.77 -8.60
C GLU A 81 20.65 -15.52 -9.69
N LYS A 82 19.43 -15.98 -9.37
CA LYS A 82 18.58 -16.76 -10.26
C LYS A 82 17.45 -15.95 -10.89
N GLU A 83 17.18 -14.74 -10.42
CA GLU A 83 16.08 -13.91 -10.87
C GLU A 83 16.57 -12.51 -11.29
N TYR A 84 16.85 -12.38 -12.58
CA TYR A 84 17.37 -11.17 -13.19
C TYR A 84 16.68 -10.83 -14.50
N CYS A 85 16.72 -9.55 -14.88
CA CYS A 85 16.29 -9.06 -16.17
C CYS A 85 17.17 -7.90 -16.63
N LYS A 86 17.06 -7.57 -17.92
CA LYS A 86 17.73 -6.39 -18.46
C LYS A 86 17.26 -5.17 -17.67
N TYR A 87 18.19 -4.30 -17.31
CA TYR A 87 17.87 -3.12 -16.51
C TYR A 87 16.93 -2.21 -17.29
N ASP A 88 15.81 -1.87 -16.67
CA ASP A 88 14.90 -0.82 -17.10
C ASP A 88 14.36 -0.10 -15.87
N LYS A 89 14.58 1.22 -15.80
CA LYS A 89 14.11 2.09 -14.71
C LYS A 89 12.59 2.07 -14.53
N LYS A 90 11.83 1.70 -15.58
CA LYS A 90 10.37 1.59 -15.53
C LYS A 90 9.92 0.21 -15.06
N HIS A 91 10.77 -0.81 -15.13
CA HIS A 91 10.40 -2.16 -14.78
C HIS A 91 10.41 -2.36 -13.26
N ASP A 92 9.35 -2.97 -12.70
CA ASP A 92 9.21 -3.14 -11.25
C ASP A 92 10.33 -3.97 -10.63
N TRP A 93 10.90 -4.88 -11.41
CA TRP A 93 12.03 -5.71 -10.97
C TRP A 93 13.28 -4.89 -10.68
N CYS A 94 13.46 -3.74 -11.33
CA CYS A 94 14.62 -2.87 -11.11
C CYS A 94 14.35 -1.77 -10.08
N GLN A 95 13.32 -1.92 -9.26
CA GLN A 95 13.04 -1.02 -8.14
C GLN A 95 13.97 -1.28 -6.95
N ASN A 96 14.37 -0.19 -6.29
CA ASN A 96 15.18 -0.17 -5.07
C ASN A 96 14.30 -0.31 -3.83
N ASP A 97 13.91 -1.55 -3.55
CA ASP A 97 13.19 -1.96 -2.33
C ASP A 97 14.12 -2.46 -1.22
N GLY A 98 15.44 -2.42 -1.44
CA GLY A 98 16.45 -2.92 -0.52
C GLY A 98 16.90 -4.37 -0.74
N TYR A 99 16.36 -5.08 -1.74
CA TYR A 99 16.72 -6.47 -2.04
C TYR A 99 17.29 -6.68 -3.44
N GLY A 100 17.44 -5.61 -4.23
CA GLY A 100 17.89 -5.68 -5.61
C GLY A 100 19.31 -5.15 -5.84
N SER A 101 19.95 -5.68 -6.88
CA SER A 101 21.28 -5.26 -7.32
C SER A 101 21.26 -4.88 -8.80
N VAL A 102 22.26 -4.09 -9.22
CA VAL A 102 22.53 -3.80 -10.64
C VAL A 102 23.97 -4.17 -10.97
N TRP A 103 24.19 -4.69 -12.17
CA TRP A 103 25.53 -5.03 -12.67
C TRP A 103 25.54 -4.98 -14.20
N CYS A 104 26.73 -5.09 -14.77
CA CYS A 104 26.95 -5.15 -16.20
C CYS A 104 27.39 -6.55 -16.58
N SER A 105 26.88 -7.07 -17.71
CA SER A 105 27.30 -8.35 -18.26
C SER A 105 27.33 -8.30 -19.78
N LYS A 106 28.27 -9.03 -20.36
CA LYS A 106 28.40 -9.25 -21.81
C LYS A 106 27.31 -10.15 -22.37
N ASP A 107 26.56 -10.85 -21.52
CA ASP A 107 25.50 -11.75 -21.97
C ASP A 107 24.42 -10.95 -22.69
N LYS A 108 24.49 -10.95 -24.01
CA LYS A 108 23.47 -10.37 -24.89
C LYS A 108 22.23 -11.27 -24.95
N ASP A 109 22.44 -12.55 -24.62
CA ASP A 109 21.50 -13.66 -24.78
C ASP A 109 21.11 -14.31 -23.44
N ALA A 110 21.49 -13.73 -22.29
CA ALA A 110 21.07 -14.27 -20.99
C ALA A 110 19.54 -14.27 -20.91
N PRO A 111 18.89 -15.42 -20.68
CA PRO A 111 17.44 -15.49 -20.65
C PRO A 111 16.92 -14.64 -19.50
N GLN A 112 15.91 -13.81 -19.78
CA GLN A 112 15.22 -13.02 -18.77
C GLN A 112 14.47 -13.96 -17.81
N LYS A 113 14.78 -13.88 -16.52
CA LYS A 113 14.20 -14.73 -15.46
C LYS A 113 13.31 -13.96 -14.48
N CYS A 114 13.03 -12.69 -14.75
CA CYS A 114 12.06 -11.94 -13.95
C CYS A 114 10.63 -12.42 -14.24
N LYS A 115 9.77 -12.32 -13.23
CA LYS A 115 8.33 -12.56 -13.38
C LYS A 115 7.65 -11.31 -13.92
N ASP A 116 6.52 -11.48 -14.61
CA ASP A 116 5.71 -10.37 -15.14
C ASP A 116 5.18 -9.43 -14.05
N LYS A 117 5.05 -9.95 -12.82
CA LYS A 117 4.61 -9.21 -11.65
C LYS A 117 5.65 -9.34 -10.55
N TYR A 118 5.96 -8.21 -9.93
CA TYR A 118 6.81 -8.16 -8.75
C TYR A 118 6.04 -7.60 -7.56
N ASN A 119 5.94 -8.42 -6.51
CA ASN A 119 5.47 -7.98 -5.20
C ASN A 119 6.71 -7.90 -4.29
N PRO A 120 7.14 -6.69 -3.90
CA PRO A 120 8.27 -6.54 -2.99
C PRO A 120 7.98 -7.25 -1.66
N PRO A 121 9.00 -7.89 -1.03
CA PRO A 121 8.82 -8.51 0.28
C PRO A 121 8.23 -7.51 1.27
N SER A 122 7.22 -7.93 2.03
CA SER A 122 6.80 -7.20 3.21
C SER A 122 7.97 -7.21 4.19
N LYS A 123 8.62 -6.05 4.37
CA LYS A 123 9.66 -5.92 5.37
C LYS A 123 9.06 -6.22 6.75
N PRO A 124 9.67 -7.11 7.57
CA PRO A 124 9.24 -7.31 8.95
C PRO A 124 9.34 -6.02 9.77
#